data_AF-A0AA37AAT7-F1
#
_entry.id   AF-A0AA37AAT7-F1
#
_cell.length_a   1.000
_cell.length_b   1.000
_cell.length_c   1.000
_cell.angle_alpha   90.00
_cell.angle_beta   90.00
_cell.angle_gamma   90.00
#
_symmetry.space_group_name_H-M   'P 1'
#
loop_
_entity.id
_entity.type
_entity.pdbx_description
1 polymer ?
#
loop_
_entity_poly.entity_id
_entity_poly.type
_entity_poly.pdbx_seq_one_letter_code
_entity_poly.pdbx_strand_id
1 'polypeptide(L)'
;MKLAVERELIVKDPTAGCALPKVKKKEMRTLPLEQLISFLWKARESGVFELHYLDLAIGLRRDELLGLKWADIDLEKGERQAARIEGEIVEAPRKTKESHRFPIGKR
;
A
#
# COMPACT_ATOMS: atom_id res chain seq x y z
N MET A 1 24.15 4.63 11.44
CA MET A 1 25.54 4.57 11.91
C MET A 1 25.94 5.77 12.76
N LYS A 2 25.54 7.01 12.42
CA LYS A 2 25.78 8.21 13.26
C LYS A 2 25.49 8.01 14.76
N LEU A 3 24.29 7.53 15.09
CA LEU A 3 23.88 7.29 16.47
C LEU A 3 24.75 6.25 17.22
N ALA A 4 25.38 5.32 16.49
CA ALA A 4 26.27 4.30 17.07
C ALA A 4 27.69 4.85 17.29
N VAL A 5 28.14 5.80 16.46
CA VAL A 5 29.39 6.56 16.69
C VAL A 5 29.22 7.54 17.85
N GLU A 6 28.09 8.25 17.92
CA GLU A 6 27.76 9.19 19.01
C GLU A 6 27.65 8.50 20.38
N ARG A 7 27.25 7.22 20.40
CA ARG A 7 27.19 6.40 21.62
C ARG A 7 28.46 5.58 21.85
N GLU A 8 29.53 5.85 21.09
CA GLU A 8 30.82 5.17 21.19
C GLU A 8 30.76 3.64 21.03
N LEU A 9 29.68 3.10 20.46
CA LEU A 9 29.52 1.68 20.18
C LEU A 9 30.43 1.23 19.03
N ILE A 10 30.81 2.16 18.16
CA ILE A 10 31.78 1.98 17.08
C ILE A 10 32.65 3.23 16.98
N VAL A 11 33.95 3.03 16.74
CA VAL A 11 34.95 4.12 16.70
C VAL A 11 34.74 5.06 15.50
N LYS A 12 34.23 4.53 14.38
CA LYS A 12 34.01 5.28 13.14
C LYS A 12 32.93 4.63 12.31
N ASP A 13 32.18 5.42 11.55
CA ASP A 13 31.21 4.93 10.57
C ASP A 13 31.93 4.22 9.40
N PRO A 14 31.77 2.89 9.22
CA PRO A 14 32.42 2.15 8.15
C PRO A 14 31.85 2.49 6.76
N THR A 15 30.72 3.20 6.69
CA THR A 15 30.11 3.66 5.43
C THR A 15 30.54 5.07 5.05
N ALA A 16 31.33 5.74 5.90
CA ALA A 16 31.84 7.08 5.62
C ALA A 16 32.74 7.08 4.37
N GLY A 17 32.33 7.82 3.34
CA GLY A 17 33.04 7.90 2.06
C GLY A 17 32.60 6.85 1.03
N CYS A 18 31.65 5.97 1.36
CA CYS A 18 31.03 5.09 0.38
C CYS A 18 29.98 5.86 -0.43
N ALA A 19 30.26 6.10 -1.71
CA ALA A 19 29.25 6.61 -2.63
C ALA A 19 28.29 5.48 -3.00
N LEU A 20 27.01 5.64 -2.66
CA LEU A 20 26.00 4.66 -3.05
C LEU A 20 25.99 4.54 -4.58
N PRO A 21 26.07 3.33 -5.16
CA PRO A 21 25.98 3.18 -6.60
C PRO A 21 24.66 3.77 -7.09
N LYS A 22 24.69 4.50 -8.21
CA LYS A 22 23.49 5.10 -8.80
C LYS A 22 22.55 3.97 -9.23
N VAL A 23 21.56 3.67 -8.39
CA VAL A 23 20.49 2.76 -8.73
C VAL A 23 19.75 3.36 -9.92
N LYS A 24 19.84 2.71 -11.08
CA LYS A 24 19.00 3.05 -12.24
C LYS A 24 17.56 2.77 -11.84
N LYS A 25 16.81 3.81 -11.48
CA LYS A 25 15.38 3.68 -11.22
C LYS A 25 14.72 3.28 -12.52
N LYS A 26 14.18 2.06 -12.58
CA LYS A 26 13.28 1.66 -13.65
C LYS A 26 12.00 2.48 -13.47
N GLU A 27 11.63 3.23 -14.51
CA GLU A 27 10.36 3.95 -14.49
C GLU A 27 9.21 2.96 -14.29
N MET A 28 8.25 3.37 -13.44
CA MET A 28 7.05 2.59 -13.20
C MET A 28 6.25 2.52 -14.49
N ARG A 29 5.98 1.30 -14.96
CA ARG A 29 5.05 1.09 -16.07
C ARG A 29 3.64 0.96 -15.49
N THR A 30 2.75 1.85 -15.90
CA THR A 30 1.34 1.81 -15.53
C THR A 30 0.56 0.95 -16.52
N LEU A 31 -0.58 0.41 -16.07
CA LEU A 31 -1.50 -0.32 -16.94
C LEU A 31 -2.30 0.70 -17.77
N PRO A 32 -2.19 0.71 -19.12
CA PRO A 32 -2.99 1.60 -19.96
C PRO A 32 -4.48 1.23 -19.90
N LEU A 33 -5.36 2.22 -20.08
CA LEU A 33 -6.81 2.02 -20.06
C LEU A 33 -7.26 0.99 -21.11
N GLU A 34 -6.63 1.00 -22.28
CA GLU A 34 -6.87 0.05 -23.37
C GLU A 34 -6.64 -1.42 -22.97
N GLN A 35 -5.72 -1.66 -22.02
CA GLN A 35 -5.38 -2.99 -21.52
C GLN A 35 -6.15 -3.36 -20.25
N LEU A 36 -6.92 -2.43 -19.68
CA LEU A 36 -7.65 -2.65 -18.44
C LEU A 36 -8.71 -3.75 -18.60
N ILE A 37 -9.42 -3.74 -19.74
CA ILE A 37 -10.47 -4.71 -20.02
C ILE A 37 -9.87 -6.12 -20.11
N SER A 38 -8.82 -6.31 -20.92
CA SER A 38 -8.18 -7.63 -21.08
C SER A 38 -7.59 -8.13 -19.78
N PHE A 39 -7.01 -7.24 -18.97
CA PHE A 39 -6.51 -7.55 -17.64
C PHE A 39 -7.63 -8.06 -16.73
N LEU A 40 -8.76 -7.34 -16.63
CA LEU A 40 -9.89 -7.72 -15.80
C LEU A 40 -10.53 -9.03 -16.27
N TRP A 41 -10.61 -9.27 -17.58
CA TRP A 41 -11.06 -10.55 -18.13
C TRP A 41 -10.16 -11.70 -17.68
N LYS A 42 -8.84 -11.52 -17.78
CA LYS A 42 -7.89 -12.55 -17.33
C LYS A 42 -7.94 -12.77 -15.81
N ALA A 43 -8.13 -11.70 -15.04
CA ALA A 43 -8.33 -11.79 -13.60
C ALA A 43 -9.59 -12.60 -13.25
N ARG A 44 -10.66 -12.46 -14.05
CA ARG A 44 -11.89 -13.24 -13.90
C ARG A 44 -11.69 -14.72 -14.19
N GLU A 45 -10.99 -15.05 -15.27
CA GLU A 45 -10.64 -16.45 -15.58
C GLU A 45 -9.76 -17.11 -14.52
N SER A 46 -8.92 -16.32 -13.85
CA SER A 46 -8.01 -16.80 -12.79
C SER A 46 -8.60 -16.74 -11.38
N GLY A 47 -9.85 -16.27 -11.22
CA GLY A 47 -10.54 -16.21 -9.93
C GLY A 47 -10.00 -15.14 -8.96
N VAL A 48 -9.30 -14.13 -9.48
CA VAL A 48 -8.72 -13.02 -8.68
C VAL A 48 -9.30 -11.66 -9.08
N PHE A 49 -10.47 -11.67 -9.72
CA PHE A 49 -11.11 -10.46 -10.24
C PHE A 49 -11.47 -9.48 -9.11
N GLU A 50 -12.10 -9.97 -8.06
CA GLU A 50 -12.61 -9.17 -6.94
C GLU A 50 -11.46 -8.42 -6.24
N LEU A 51 -10.31 -9.08 -6.11
CA LEU A 51 -9.09 -8.53 -5.52
C LEU A 51 -8.60 -7.32 -6.32
N HIS A 52 -8.43 -7.49 -7.63
CA HIS A 52 -7.92 -6.45 -8.51
C HIS A 52 -8.94 -5.33 -8.75
N TYR A 53 -10.23 -5.66 -8.78
CA TYR A 53 -11.29 -4.66 -8.89
C TYR A 53 -11.29 -3.73 -7.68
N LEU A 54 -11.11 -4.29 -6.49
CA LEU A 54 -11.06 -3.52 -5.24
C LEU A 54 -9.80 -2.64 -5.16
N ASP A 55 -8.65 -3.18 -5.59
CA ASP A 55 -7.40 -2.43 -5.73
C ASP A 55 -7.58 -1.24 -6.70
N LEU A 56 -8.14 -1.48 -7.88
CA LEU A 56 -8.33 -0.44 -8.90
C LEU A 56 -9.36 0.62 -8.50
N ALA A 57 -10.41 0.25 -7.77
CA ALA A 57 -11.47 1.17 -7.35
C ALA A 57 -11.09 2.03 -6.15
N ILE A 58 -10.26 1.51 -5.24
CA ILE A 58 -9.98 2.13 -3.93
C ILE A 58 -8.49 2.53 -3.78
N GLY A 59 -7.60 1.93 -4.57
CA GLY A 59 -6.15 2.19 -4.52
C GLY A 59 -5.47 1.60 -3.29
N LEU A 60 -5.84 0.38 -2.90
CA LEU A 60 -5.33 -0.28 -1.70
C LEU A 60 -3.95 -0.88 -1.95
N ARG A 61 -3.06 -0.76 -0.97
CA ARG A 61 -1.83 -1.53 -1.05
C ARG A 61 -2.12 -3.01 -0.86
N ARG A 62 -1.28 -3.87 -1.44
CA ARG A 62 -1.48 -5.34 -1.41
C ARG A 62 -1.54 -5.90 0.00
N ASP A 63 -0.75 -5.36 0.91
CA ASP A 63 -0.75 -5.71 2.33
C ASP A 63 -2.06 -5.30 3.02
N GLU A 64 -2.59 -4.12 2.70
CA GLU A 64 -3.88 -3.65 3.20
C GLU A 64 -5.04 -4.53 2.66
N LEU A 65 -4.92 -4.98 1.42
CA LEU A 65 -5.91 -5.83 0.77
C LEU A 65 -5.97 -7.24 1.35
N LEU A 66 -4.82 -7.82 1.69
CA LEU A 66 -4.72 -9.14 2.34
C LEU A 66 -5.15 -9.11 3.82
N GLY A 67 -5.02 -7.96 4.48
CA GLY A 67 -5.44 -7.76 5.88
C GLY A 67 -6.92 -7.45 6.06
N LEU A 68 -7.67 -7.29 4.96
CA LEU A 68 -9.06 -6.85 4.98
C LEU A 68 -10.01 -7.92 5.54
N LYS A 69 -10.82 -7.55 6.53
CA LYS A 69 -11.92 -8.39 7.03
C LYS A 69 -13.27 -7.75 6.71
N TRP A 70 -14.31 -8.59 6.70
CA TRP A 70 -15.70 -8.13 6.54
C TRP A 70 -16.13 -7.09 7.58
N ALA A 71 -15.60 -7.18 8.81
CA ALA A 71 -15.88 -6.22 9.88
C ALA A 71 -15.32 -4.81 9.60
N ASP A 72 -14.38 -4.67 8.67
CA ASP A 72 -13.74 -3.39 8.34
C ASP A 72 -14.49 -2.66 7.20
N ILE A 73 -15.59 -3.23 6.70
CA ILE A 73 -16.38 -2.73 5.55
C ILE A 73 -17.75 -2.26 6.05
N ASP A 74 -17.98 -0.95 6.05
CA ASP A 74 -19.30 -0.36 6.29
C ASP A 74 -20.04 -0.18 4.95
N LEU A 75 -20.86 -1.16 4.61
CA LEU A 75 -21.66 -1.19 3.38
C LEU A 75 -22.81 -0.16 3.40
N GLU A 76 -23.23 0.34 4.56
CA GLU A 76 -24.32 1.32 4.66
C GLU A 76 -23.84 2.74 4.33
N LYS A 77 -22.63 3.10 4.79
CA LYS A 77 -22.03 4.40 4.49
C LYS A 77 -21.24 4.41 3.18
N GLY A 78 -20.93 3.24 2.61
CA GLY A 78 -20.07 3.13 1.43
C GLY A 78 -18.63 3.57 1.69
N GLU A 79 -18.22 3.55 2.95
CA GLU A 79 -16.87 3.93 3.41
C GLU A 79 -16.25 2.76 4.17
N ARG A 80 -14.92 2.68 4.16
CA ARG A 80 -14.20 1.77 5.08
C ARG A 80 -13.92 2.45 6.41
N GLN A 81 -14.07 1.68 7.48
CA GLN A 81 -13.50 2.00 8.78
C GLN A 81 -12.25 1.15 9.03
N ALA A 82 -11.16 1.87 9.31
CA ALA A 82 -9.93 1.44 9.96
C ALA A 82 -8.90 0.59 9.19
N ALA A 83 -7.65 1.05 9.30
CA ALA A 83 -6.46 0.24 9.10
C ALA A 83 -6.20 -0.55 10.38
N ARG A 84 -6.01 -1.87 10.27
CA ARG A 84 -5.68 -2.73 11.41
C ARG A 84 -4.19 -2.61 11.74
N ILE A 85 -3.85 -2.07 12.91
CA ILE A 85 -2.49 -2.09 13.46
C ILE A 85 -2.46 -3.15 14.56
N GLU A 86 -1.55 -4.12 14.46
CA GLU A 86 -1.25 -5.09 15.53
C GLU A 86 -2.44 -5.89 16.09
N GLY A 87 -3.43 -6.22 15.25
CA GLY A 87 -4.47 -7.16 15.64
C GLY A 87 -5.70 -6.52 16.31
N GLU A 88 -5.67 -5.23 16.64
CA GLU A 88 -6.84 -4.47 17.10
C GLU A 88 -7.38 -3.56 15.99
N ILE A 89 -8.70 -3.42 15.92
CA ILE A 89 -9.35 -2.43 15.04
C ILE A 89 -9.24 -1.09 15.75
N VAL A 90 -8.10 -0.43 15.55
CA VAL A 90 -7.87 0.93 16.04
C VAL A 90 -8.16 1.87 14.88
N GLU A 91 -8.92 2.94 15.11
CA GLU A 91 -8.93 4.09 14.22
C GLU A 91 -7.53 4.71 14.22
N ALA A 92 -6.62 4.13 13.44
CA ALA A 92 -5.24 4.58 13.39
C ALA A 92 -5.21 6.04 12.92
N PRO A 93 -4.67 6.98 13.73
CA PRO A 93 -4.53 8.34 13.28
C PRO A 93 -3.59 8.38 12.07
N ARG A 94 -4.02 9.15 11.07
CA ARG A 94 -3.45 9.21 9.73
C ARG A 94 -1.94 9.43 9.79
N LYS A 95 -1.18 8.62 9.04
CA LYS A 95 0.28 8.82 8.91
C LYS A 95 0.64 10.17 8.26
N THR A 96 -0.30 10.79 7.55
CA THR A 96 -0.20 12.14 6.97
C THR A 96 -1.60 12.71 6.68
N LYS A 97 -1.75 14.05 6.66
CA LYS A 97 -3.02 14.77 6.47
C LYS A 97 -3.75 14.47 5.13
N GLU A 98 -3.05 13.95 4.11
CA GLU A 98 -3.54 13.76 2.73
C GLU A 98 -4.07 12.35 2.40
N SER A 99 -4.40 11.49 3.38
CA SER A 99 -5.03 10.19 3.03
C SER A 99 -6.49 10.41 2.59
N HIS A 100 -6.78 10.26 1.30
CA HIS A 100 -8.14 10.29 0.75
C HIS A 100 -8.85 8.95 0.97
N ARG A 101 -10.11 8.99 1.44
CA ARG A 101 -11.01 7.83 1.43
C ARG A 101 -11.75 7.84 0.09
N PHE A 102 -11.64 6.74 -0.66
CA PHE A 102 -12.44 6.56 -1.87
C PHE A 102 -13.76 5.88 -1.49
N PRO A 103 -14.91 6.48 -1.82
CA PRO A 103 -16.20 5.83 -1.59
C PRO A 103 -16.26 4.53 -2.40
N ILE A 104 -16.72 3.46 -1.78
CA ILE A 104 -17.02 2.21 -2.47
C ILE A 104 -18.20 2.53 -3.39
N GLY A 105 -18.00 2.36 -4.70
CA GLY A 105 -18.93 2.77 -5.75
C GLY A 105 -20.39 2.48 -5.38
N LYS A 106 -21.21 3.53 -5.30
CA LYS A 106 -22.65 3.38 -5.15
C LYS A 106 -23.22 2.80 -6.43
N ARG A 107 -24.11 1.82 -6.28
CA ARG A 107 -25.10 1.49 -7.33
C ARG A 107 -26.02 2.68 -7.59
#